data_AF-A0AAV0L842-F1
#
_entry.id   AF-A0AAV0L842-F1
#
_cell.length_a   1.000
_cell.length_b   1.000
_cell.length_c   1.000
_cell.angle_alpha   90.00
_cell.angle_beta   90.00
_cell.angle_gamma   90.00
#
_symmetry.space_group_name_H-M   'P 1'
#
loop_
_entity.id
_entity.type
_entity.pdbx_description
1 polymer ?
#
loop_
_entity_poly.entity_id
_entity_poly.type
_entity_poly.pdbx_seq_one_letter_code
_entity_poly.pdbx_strand_id
1 'polypeptide(L)'
;MTNQNVVVPDTKSGINLPMVRLSGSSIFPATAQKPPTAPGTGGGGCISLSTKKKLLLENLEINGGGGGGARINSWIDSMRASSPTHMKSSSQSLSEDQQLPWQQQQQQITLPSAMDNFDQIMEASRGKQIVMFLDYDGTLSPIVDDPDRAFMSKKMRTTVRRLARCFPTAIVSGRCRDKVYKFVRLAELYYAGSHGMDIKGPEKGSKYTKINQGTEPVICQPASEFLPMIDEVFKELVAKTKLTPGAKVENNKFCVSVHFRCVEEKKWSEVAEAVKSVLKKYPKLRLSQGRKVLEIRPTIKWDKGKALEFLLESLGVGVVFLIAGFANCTDVFPVYIGDDRTDEDAFKVLKEREQGFGILVSKVPKETNASYSLQEPTQASLQNIFHNY
;
A
#
# COMPACT_ATOMS: atom_id res chain seq x y z
N MET A 1 35.64 -21.49 -42.81
CA MET A 1 35.76 -21.97 -44.21
C MET A 1 34.89 -23.22 -44.30
N THR A 2 33.63 -23.02 -44.68
CA THR A 2 32.98 -23.37 -45.99
C THR A 2 32.43 -24.81 -45.97
N ASN A 3 31.11 -24.99 -45.74
CA ASN A 3 30.00 -25.07 -46.73
C ASN A 3 29.85 -26.52 -47.28
N GLN A 4 28.69 -27.11 -47.61
CA GLN A 4 27.27 -26.77 -47.68
C GLN A 4 26.47 -28.06 -48.02
N ASN A 5 25.13 -28.01 -47.91
CA ASN A 5 24.04 -28.83 -48.52
C ASN A 5 23.08 -29.31 -47.42
N VAL A 6 21.90 -28.73 -47.14
CA VAL A 6 20.71 -28.38 -47.95
C VAL A 6 20.09 -29.58 -48.67
N VAL A 7 18.96 -30.10 -48.14
CA VAL A 7 17.76 -30.51 -48.90
C VAL A 7 16.51 -30.39 -47.99
N VAL A 8 15.48 -29.73 -48.52
CA VAL A 8 14.09 -29.60 -48.06
C VAL A 8 13.22 -30.57 -48.89
N PRO A 9 12.03 -30.98 -48.42
CA PRO A 9 10.93 -31.11 -49.38
C PRO A 9 9.68 -30.31 -48.97
N ASP A 10 9.23 -29.52 -49.93
CA ASP A 10 7.91 -28.89 -50.05
C ASP A 10 6.82 -29.95 -50.31
N THR A 11 5.66 -29.80 -49.68
CA THR A 11 4.38 -30.21 -50.30
C THR A 11 3.28 -29.20 -49.96
N LYS A 12 2.79 -28.54 -51.01
CA LYS A 12 1.61 -27.66 -51.05
C LYS A 12 0.31 -28.48 -51.09
N SER A 13 -0.65 -28.09 -50.24
CA SER A 13 -2.11 -28.17 -50.49
C SER A 13 -2.78 -27.32 -49.40
N GLY A 14 -3.46 -26.19 -49.62
CA GLY A 14 -4.31 -25.82 -50.74
C GLY A 14 -5.78 -26.05 -50.37
N ILE A 15 -6.32 -25.36 -49.35
CA ILE A 15 -7.78 -25.29 -49.10
C ILE A 15 -8.19 -23.87 -48.69
N ASN A 16 -9.25 -23.40 -49.35
CA ASN A 16 -9.80 -22.06 -49.45
C ASN A 16 -10.43 -21.51 -48.15
N LEU A 17 -10.26 -20.20 -47.94
CA LEU A 17 -11.16 -19.34 -47.18
C LEU A 17 -12.20 -18.73 -48.12
N PRO A 18 -13.49 -18.61 -47.76
CA PRO A 18 -14.37 -17.62 -48.34
C PRO A 18 -14.43 -16.38 -47.44
N MET A 19 -13.81 -15.31 -47.93
CA MET A 19 -14.00 -13.93 -47.50
C MET A 19 -15.34 -13.43 -48.08
N VAL A 20 -16.33 -13.13 -47.25
CA VAL A 20 -17.55 -12.44 -47.68
C VAL A 20 -17.25 -10.94 -47.76
N ARG A 21 -17.14 -10.43 -48.99
CA ARG A 21 -17.24 -9.00 -49.32
C ARG A 21 -18.73 -8.63 -49.40
N LEU A 22 -19.15 -7.60 -48.67
CA LEU A 22 -20.33 -6.83 -49.01
C LEU A 22 -19.87 -5.44 -49.46
N SER A 23 -19.99 -5.22 -50.77
CA SER A 23 -19.94 -3.93 -51.44
C SER A 23 -21.34 -3.34 -51.52
N GLY A 24 -21.49 -2.06 -51.19
CA GLY A 24 -22.74 -1.31 -51.34
C GLY A 24 -22.55 0.17 -51.03
N SER A 25 -22.11 0.90 -52.04
CA SER A 25 -21.99 2.36 -52.18
C SER A 25 -23.31 3.09 -51.84
N SER A 26 -23.31 4.12 -51.00
CA SER A 26 -23.12 5.56 -51.29
C SER A 26 -24.44 6.35 -51.24
N ILE A 27 -24.46 7.48 -50.53
CA ILE A 27 -24.95 8.82 -50.94
C ILE A 27 -25.00 9.72 -49.68
N PHE A 28 -24.17 10.77 -49.67
CA PHE A 28 -24.24 11.93 -48.76
C PHE A 28 -25.39 12.88 -49.20
N PRO A 29 -25.86 13.82 -48.34
CA PRO A 29 -25.18 15.11 -48.26
C PRO A 29 -25.01 15.65 -46.83
N ALA A 30 -23.98 16.47 -46.68
CA ALA A 30 -23.70 17.31 -45.53
C ALA A 30 -24.54 18.60 -45.57
N THR A 31 -25.02 19.05 -44.40
CA THR A 31 -25.31 20.46 -44.14
C THR A 31 -24.99 20.79 -42.68
N ALA A 32 -24.13 21.79 -42.53
CA ALA A 32 -23.68 22.36 -41.27
C ALA A 32 -24.68 23.37 -40.73
N GLN A 33 -24.91 23.39 -39.40
CA GLN A 33 -25.32 24.59 -38.66
C GLN A 33 -24.71 24.59 -37.24
N LYS A 34 -24.03 25.69 -36.89
CA LYS A 34 -23.61 26.11 -35.54
C LYS A 34 -24.65 27.11 -34.98
N PRO A 35 -24.62 27.49 -33.69
CA PRO A 35 -25.73 27.36 -32.74
C PRO A 35 -26.42 28.70 -32.42
N PRO A 36 -27.52 28.73 -31.65
CA PRO A 36 -27.99 29.94 -31.01
C PRO A 36 -27.45 30.11 -29.58
N THR A 37 -27.22 31.37 -29.27
CA THR A 37 -26.70 32.05 -28.07
C THR A 37 -27.67 32.14 -26.89
N ALA A 38 -27.10 32.32 -25.69
CA ALA A 38 -27.76 32.63 -24.43
C ALA A 38 -28.24 34.09 -24.30
N PRO A 39 -29.08 34.39 -23.30
CA PRO A 39 -29.00 35.59 -22.45
C PRO A 39 -28.62 35.16 -21.00
N GLY A 40 -27.59 35.68 -20.30
CA GLY A 40 -27.30 37.08 -19.93
C GLY A 40 -28.31 37.55 -18.87
N THR A 41 -28.04 38.03 -17.66
CA THR A 41 -26.85 38.52 -16.92
C THR A 41 -27.31 38.88 -15.49
N GLY A 42 -26.40 38.90 -14.51
CA GLY A 42 -26.55 39.70 -13.27
C GLY A 42 -26.08 38.97 -12.02
N GLY A 43 -24.77 38.93 -11.75
CA GLY A 43 -24.14 39.78 -10.73
C GLY A 43 -23.95 38.97 -9.44
N GLY A 44 -22.83 38.94 -8.72
CA GLY A 44 -21.56 39.65 -8.71
C GLY A 44 -20.92 39.22 -7.38
N GLY A 45 -19.65 38.82 -7.36
CA GLY A 45 -19.03 38.33 -6.13
C GLY A 45 -17.73 37.57 -6.36
N CYS A 46 -16.71 38.29 -6.80
CA CYS A 46 -15.34 37.85 -6.73
C CYS A 46 -14.94 37.65 -5.26
N ILE A 47 -14.77 36.40 -4.82
CA ILE A 47 -14.00 36.10 -3.61
C ILE A 47 -12.66 35.58 -4.09
N SER A 48 -11.66 36.45 -3.95
CA SER A 48 -10.26 36.12 -4.13
C SER A 48 -9.90 34.92 -3.23
N LEU A 49 -9.49 33.83 -3.87
CA LEU A 49 -8.80 32.75 -3.16
C LEU A 49 -7.49 33.31 -2.66
N SER A 50 -7.51 33.72 -1.39
CA SER A 50 -6.36 34.25 -0.69
C SER A 50 -5.15 33.33 -0.87
N THR A 51 -4.02 33.96 -1.21
CA THR A 51 -2.67 33.41 -1.39
C THR A 51 -2.10 32.74 -0.11
N LYS A 52 -2.94 32.43 0.89
CA LYS A 52 -2.57 31.79 2.16
C LYS A 52 -2.81 30.27 2.21
N LYS A 53 -3.45 29.66 1.20
CA LYS A 53 -3.68 28.19 1.14
C LYS A 53 -2.57 27.40 0.43
N LYS A 54 -1.49 28.06 0.00
CA LYS A 54 -0.33 27.46 -0.68
C LYS A 54 0.84 27.10 0.26
N LEU A 55 0.65 27.18 1.58
CA LEU A 55 1.72 27.00 2.59
C LEU A 55 1.53 25.85 3.57
N LEU A 56 0.55 24.95 3.38
CA LEU A 56 0.25 23.87 4.34
C LEU A 56 0.07 22.49 3.68
N LEU A 57 0.84 22.22 2.64
CA LEU A 57 1.10 20.88 2.12
C LEU A 57 2.60 20.76 1.81
N GLU A 58 3.44 21.06 2.81
CA GLU A 58 4.83 20.60 2.78
C GLU A 58 4.85 19.18 3.37
N ASN A 59 5.19 18.23 2.52
CA ASN A 59 5.67 16.93 2.92
C ASN A 59 6.68 17.11 4.07
N LEU A 60 6.59 16.32 5.13
CA LEU A 60 7.69 16.11 6.06
C LEU A 60 8.77 15.23 5.38
N GLU A 61 9.26 15.71 4.24
CA GLU A 61 10.53 15.31 3.63
C GLU A 61 11.62 16.08 4.38
N ILE A 62 12.18 15.44 5.41
CA ILE A 62 13.23 16.04 6.23
C ILE A 62 14.55 15.95 5.45
N ASN A 63 14.77 16.86 4.51
CA ASN A 63 16.08 17.18 3.95
C ASN A 63 16.29 18.70 3.97
N GLY A 64 17.23 19.17 4.78
CA GLY A 64 17.66 20.58 4.80
C GLY A 64 18.13 21.06 6.18
N GLY A 65 19.40 21.42 6.29
CA GLY A 65 20.09 21.80 7.54
C GLY A 65 19.65 23.12 8.18
N GLY A 66 20.14 23.33 9.42
CA GLY A 66 20.08 24.60 10.16
C GLY A 66 18.99 24.69 11.24
N GLY A 67 19.36 24.52 12.52
CA GLY A 67 18.51 24.79 13.70
C GLY A 67 18.30 23.58 14.63
N GLY A 68 19.35 23.17 15.37
CA GLY A 68 19.39 21.90 16.11
C GLY A 68 18.37 21.72 17.24
N GLY A 69 18.11 22.74 18.08
CA GLY A 69 17.28 22.55 19.28
C GLY A 69 15.76 22.44 19.02
N ALA A 70 15.19 23.42 18.32
CA ALA A 70 13.74 23.47 18.09
C ALA A 70 13.23 22.35 17.15
N ARG A 71 14.04 21.96 16.16
CA ARG A 71 13.71 20.89 15.21
C ARG A 71 13.77 19.50 15.86
N ILE A 72 14.63 19.29 16.85
CA ILE A 72 14.68 18.02 17.59
C ILE A 72 13.44 17.85 18.46
N ASN A 73 12.99 18.89 19.16
CA ASN A 73 11.79 18.81 20.01
C ASN A 73 10.52 18.50 19.19
N SER A 74 10.26 19.25 18.12
CA SER A 74 9.15 18.98 17.20
C SER A 74 9.19 17.55 16.63
N TRP A 75 10.39 16.99 16.46
CA TRP A 75 10.56 15.66 15.93
C TRP A 75 10.37 14.55 16.97
N ILE A 76 10.80 14.76 18.21
CA ILE A 76 10.47 13.88 19.34
C ILE A 76 8.95 13.88 19.55
N ASP A 77 8.30 15.02 19.42
CA ASP A 77 6.83 15.11 19.48
C ASP A 77 6.17 14.29 18.36
N SER A 78 6.73 14.27 17.15
CA SER A 78 6.31 13.37 16.06
C SER A 78 6.54 11.89 16.39
N MET A 79 7.67 11.54 17.02
CA MET A 79 7.93 10.17 17.52
C MET A 79 6.93 9.77 18.61
N ARG A 80 6.53 10.71 19.47
CA ARG A 80 5.50 10.52 20.50
C ARG A 80 4.12 10.34 19.87
N ALA A 81 3.76 11.16 18.87
CA ALA A 81 2.49 11.05 18.15
C ALA A 81 2.35 9.74 17.36
N SER A 82 3.48 9.18 16.90
CA SER A 82 3.52 7.87 16.22
C SER A 82 3.44 6.68 17.19
N SER A 83 3.43 6.93 18.51
CA SER A 83 3.32 5.87 19.51
C SER A 83 1.86 5.45 19.68
N PRO A 84 1.55 4.14 19.81
CA PRO A 84 0.23 3.72 20.25
C PRO A 84 -0.04 4.34 21.63
N THR A 85 -1.15 5.05 21.80
CA THR A 85 -1.64 5.50 23.10
C THR A 85 -2.03 4.26 23.90
N HIS A 86 -1.06 3.68 24.60
CA HIS A 86 -1.38 2.79 25.69
C HIS A 86 -2.00 3.68 26.78
N MET A 87 -3.32 3.56 26.98
CA MET A 87 -4.01 4.15 28.11
C MET A 87 -3.36 3.60 29.38
N LYS A 88 -2.36 4.32 29.91
CA LYS A 88 -1.97 4.15 31.30
C LYS A 88 -3.02 4.89 32.11
N SER A 89 -3.77 4.14 32.91
CA SER A 89 -4.58 4.67 34.00
C SER A 89 -3.65 5.34 35.02
N SER A 90 -3.24 6.57 34.76
CA SER A 90 -2.71 7.45 35.80
C SER A 90 -3.82 8.41 36.16
N SER A 91 -4.55 8.04 37.21
CA SER A 91 -5.41 8.95 37.97
C SER A 91 -4.53 10.06 38.57
N GLN A 92 -4.38 11.15 37.83
CA GLN A 92 -3.93 12.41 38.39
C GLN A 92 -4.86 13.51 37.86
N SER A 93 -5.73 13.93 38.77
CA SER A 93 -6.59 15.10 38.66
C SER A 93 -5.74 16.34 38.39
N LEU A 94 -5.92 16.97 37.23
CA LEU A 94 -5.50 18.34 37.00
C LEU A 94 -6.69 19.11 36.43
N SER A 95 -6.84 20.30 37.02
CA SER A 95 -7.95 21.23 37.03
C SER A 95 -8.49 21.67 35.67
N GLU A 96 -9.81 21.82 35.64
CA GLU A 96 -10.59 22.54 34.64
C GLU A 96 -10.09 23.99 34.54
N ASP A 97 -9.40 24.32 33.45
CA ASP A 97 -9.44 25.63 32.77
C ASP A 97 -8.20 25.79 31.88
N GLN A 98 -8.33 25.34 30.62
CA GLN A 98 -7.63 25.89 29.44
C GLN A 98 -8.06 25.07 28.20
N GLN A 99 -9.29 25.27 27.75
CA GLN A 99 -9.71 24.80 26.42
C GLN A 99 -9.16 25.76 25.35
N LEU A 100 -8.10 25.32 24.66
CA LEU A 100 -7.52 26.02 23.53
C LEU A 100 -8.45 25.91 22.28
N PRO A 101 -8.77 27.01 21.57
CA PRO A 101 -9.76 27.05 20.47
C PRO A 101 -9.45 26.28 19.16
N TRP A 102 -8.49 25.35 19.11
CA TRP A 102 -8.21 24.58 17.89
C TRP A 102 -9.00 23.25 17.80
N GLN A 103 -9.72 22.86 18.85
CA GLN A 103 -10.43 21.58 18.94
C GLN A 103 -11.85 21.58 18.32
N GLN A 104 -12.33 22.69 17.75
CA GLN A 104 -13.73 22.83 17.31
C GLN A 104 -13.98 22.76 15.80
N GLN A 105 -13.03 22.29 14.98
CA GLN A 105 -13.25 22.21 13.52
C GLN A 105 -12.65 20.99 12.80
N GLN A 106 -12.73 19.82 13.42
CA GLN A 106 -12.60 18.54 12.71
C GLN A 106 -13.87 17.73 12.96
N GLN A 107 -14.79 17.74 11.99
CA GLN A 107 -15.85 16.74 11.94
C GLN A 107 -15.16 15.37 11.98
N GLN A 108 -15.32 14.64 13.09
CA GLN A 108 -14.85 13.27 13.21
C GLN A 108 -15.58 12.44 12.16
N ILE A 109 -14.90 12.10 11.06
CA ILE A 109 -15.44 11.21 10.05
C ILE A 109 -15.45 9.81 10.67
N THR A 110 -16.58 9.40 11.23
CA THR A 110 -16.80 8.02 11.66
C THR A 110 -17.06 7.18 10.41
N LEU A 111 -16.10 6.36 10.02
CA LEU A 111 -16.26 5.46 8.88
C LEU A 111 -17.30 4.38 9.19
N PRO A 112 -18.14 3.97 8.21
CA PRO A 112 -19.04 2.84 8.38
C PRO A 112 -18.25 1.56 8.68
N SER A 113 -18.81 0.73 9.57
CA SER A 113 -18.27 -0.58 9.87
C SER A 113 -18.37 -1.49 8.64
N ALA A 114 -17.27 -2.13 8.26
CA ALA A 114 -17.25 -3.09 7.15
C ALA A 114 -18.10 -4.33 7.45
N MET A 115 -18.24 -4.68 8.74
CA MET A 115 -19.09 -5.80 9.15
C MET A 115 -20.58 -5.46 9.01
N ASP A 116 -20.97 -4.25 9.42
CA ASP A 116 -22.38 -3.85 9.41
C ASP A 116 -22.87 -3.53 8.00
N ASN A 117 -21.95 -3.17 7.09
CA ASN A 117 -22.24 -2.85 5.69
C ASN A 117 -21.79 -3.96 4.73
N PHE A 118 -21.69 -5.18 5.25
CA PHE A 118 -21.17 -6.31 4.51
C PHE A 118 -21.98 -6.60 3.24
N ASP A 119 -23.31 -6.60 3.32
CA ASP A 119 -24.18 -6.87 2.19
C ASP A 119 -24.00 -5.83 1.06
N GLN A 120 -23.74 -4.56 1.41
CA GLN A 120 -23.46 -3.50 0.45
C GLN A 120 -22.13 -3.74 -0.27
N ILE A 121 -21.09 -4.16 0.46
CA ILE A 121 -19.78 -4.51 -0.12
C ILE A 121 -19.93 -5.68 -1.08
N MET A 122 -20.73 -6.69 -0.72
CA MET A 122 -21.01 -7.82 -1.59
C MET A 122 -21.82 -7.44 -2.83
N GLU A 123 -22.81 -6.57 -2.68
CA GLU A 123 -23.58 -6.08 -3.83
C GLU A 123 -22.70 -5.28 -4.79
N ALA A 124 -21.82 -4.41 -4.27
CA ALA A 124 -20.88 -3.63 -5.08
C ALA A 124 -19.84 -4.47 -5.85
N SER A 125 -19.55 -5.67 -5.33
CA SER A 125 -18.64 -6.65 -5.94
C SER A 125 -19.34 -7.71 -6.80
N ARG A 126 -20.67 -7.68 -6.89
CA ARG A 126 -21.45 -8.64 -7.70
C ARG A 126 -20.99 -8.64 -9.16
N GLY A 127 -20.75 -9.84 -9.69
CA GLY A 127 -20.29 -10.05 -11.07
C GLY A 127 -18.81 -9.72 -11.31
N LYS A 128 -18.06 -9.33 -10.27
CA LYS A 128 -16.64 -9.00 -10.35
C LYS A 128 -15.80 -10.04 -9.61
N GLN A 129 -14.58 -10.25 -10.09
CA GLN A 129 -13.57 -11.05 -9.42
C GLN A 129 -12.96 -10.24 -8.28
N ILE A 130 -13.20 -10.66 -7.05
CA ILE A 130 -12.62 -10.03 -5.86
C ILE A 130 -11.14 -10.40 -5.75
N VAL A 131 -10.30 -9.43 -5.41
CA VAL A 131 -8.86 -9.63 -5.11
C VAL A 131 -8.56 -9.03 -3.75
N MET A 132 -7.93 -9.82 -2.87
CA MET A 132 -7.70 -9.44 -1.48
C MET A 132 -6.26 -9.01 -1.24
N PHE A 133 -6.07 -7.85 -0.61
CA PHE A 133 -4.79 -7.34 -0.16
C PHE A 133 -4.83 -7.13 1.34
N LEU A 134 -3.87 -7.72 2.05
CA LEU A 134 -3.88 -7.74 3.51
C LEU A 134 -2.53 -7.23 4.02
N ASP A 135 -2.57 -6.16 4.81
CA ASP A 135 -1.45 -5.80 5.65
C ASP A 135 -1.23 -6.84 6.77
N TYR A 136 -0.03 -6.88 7.36
CA TYR A 136 0.31 -7.85 8.39
C TYR A 136 0.24 -7.29 9.82
N ASP A 137 1.07 -6.29 10.15
CA ASP A 137 1.29 -5.83 11.53
C ASP A 137 0.24 -4.81 11.95
N GLY A 138 -0.62 -5.15 12.89
CA GLY A 138 -1.78 -4.31 13.25
C GLY A 138 -3.05 -4.66 12.47
N THR A 139 -2.94 -5.54 11.47
CA THR A 139 -4.05 -6.01 10.64
C THR A 139 -4.33 -7.50 10.84
N LEU A 140 -3.37 -8.38 10.50
CA LEU A 140 -3.50 -9.84 10.67
C LEU A 140 -2.87 -10.36 11.97
N SER A 141 -1.95 -9.59 12.53
CA SER A 141 -1.29 -9.83 13.82
C SER A 141 -1.47 -8.58 14.70
N PRO A 142 -1.67 -8.73 16.03
CA PRO A 142 -1.61 -7.59 16.93
C PRO A 142 -0.23 -6.92 16.90
N ILE A 143 -0.20 -5.63 17.22
CA ILE A 143 1.05 -4.89 17.44
C ILE A 143 1.64 -5.32 18.77
N VAL A 144 2.89 -5.78 18.73
CA VAL A 144 3.64 -6.29 19.88
C VAL A 144 4.94 -5.51 20.08
N ASP A 145 5.55 -5.65 21.26
CA ASP A 145 6.79 -4.95 21.56
C ASP A 145 8.01 -5.52 20.84
N ASP A 146 8.10 -6.85 20.79
CA ASP A 146 9.13 -7.54 20.01
C ASP A 146 8.60 -7.89 18.62
N PRO A 147 9.13 -7.26 17.54
CA PRO A 147 8.67 -7.54 16.19
C PRO A 147 8.88 -9.00 15.75
N ASP A 148 9.73 -9.78 16.43
CA ASP A 148 9.89 -11.22 16.14
C ASP A 148 8.77 -12.09 16.73
N ARG A 149 7.90 -11.51 17.56
CA ARG A 149 6.78 -12.17 18.23
C ARG A 149 5.40 -11.77 17.70
N ALA A 150 5.36 -11.04 16.59
CA ALA A 150 4.13 -10.62 15.92
C ALA A 150 3.49 -11.80 15.17
N PHE A 151 3.04 -12.82 15.90
CA PHE A 151 2.44 -14.01 15.32
C PHE A 151 0.94 -13.83 15.10
N MET A 152 0.47 -14.13 13.89
CA MET A 152 -0.96 -14.32 13.64
C MET A 152 -1.48 -15.59 14.34
N SER A 153 -2.73 -15.55 14.81
CA SER A 153 -3.37 -16.70 15.46
C SER A 153 -3.61 -17.86 14.49
N LYS A 154 -3.74 -19.09 15.01
CA LYS A 154 -4.12 -20.27 14.20
C LYS A 154 -5.46 -20.08 13.49
N LYS A 155 -6.42 -19.43 14.17
CA LYS A 155 -7.73 -19.07 13.61
C LYS A 155 -7.57 -18.12 12.42
N MET A 156 -6.81 -17.03 12.59
CA MET A 156 -6.56 -16.06 11.51
C MET A 156 -5.87 -16.70 10.30
N ARG A 157 -4.84 -17.54 10.53
CA ARG A 157 -4.17 -18.26 9.43
C ARG A 157 -5.13 -19.16 8.66
N THR A 158 -6.04 -19.82 9.38
CA THR A 158 -7.07 -20.67 8.75
C THR A 158 -8.06 -19.82 7.94
N THR A 159 -8.42 -18.64 8.43
CA THR A 159 -9.25 -17.67 7.71
C THR A 159 -8.57 -17.19 6.42
N VAL A 160 -7.32 -16.74 6.49
CA VAL A 160 -6.56 -16.30 5.30
C VAL A 160 -6.40 -17.43 4.30
N ARG A 161 -6.16 -18.67 4.76
CA ARG A 161 -6.12 -19.84 3.87
C ARG A 161 -7.46 -20.09 3.16
N ARG A 162 -8.59 -19.94 3.86
CA ARG A 162 -9.92 -20.07 3.25
C ARG A 162 -10.15 -18.98 2.22
N LEU A 163 -9.81 -17.73 2.57
CA LEU A 163 -9.89 -16.59 1.67
C LEU A 163 -9.12 -16.83 0.36
N ALA A 164 -7.89 -17.33 0.47
CA ALA A 164 -7.03 -17.64 -0.68
C ALA A 164 -7.56 -18.76 -1.59
N ARG A 165 -8.50 -19.58 -1.12
CA ARG A 165 -9.19 -20.59 -1.94
C ARG A 165 -10.32 -19.99 -2.77
N CYS A 166 -10.90 -18.87 -2.32
CA CYS A 166 -12.03 -18.20 -2.93
C CYS A 166 -11.62 -16.99 -3.76
N PHE A 167 -10.50 -16.34 -3.42
CA PHE A 167 -10.01 -15.13 -4.07
C PHE A 167 -8.48 -15.12 -4.18
N PRO A 168 -7.90 -14.59 -5.26
CA PRO A 168 -6.49 -14.21 -5.27
C PRO A 168 -6.19 -13.31 -4.07
N THR A 169 -5.17 -13.66 -3.29
CA THR A 169 -4.86 -12.98 -2.03
C THR A 169 -3.37 -12.67 -1.94
N ALA A 170 -3.07 -11.42 -1.57
CA ALA A 170 -1.71 -10.92 -1.37
C ALA A 170 -1.51 -10.42 0.07
N ILE A 171 -0.37 -10.74 0.65
CA ILE A 171 0.13 -10.09 1.87
C ILE A 171 1.03 -8.92 1.45
N VAL A 172 0.73 -7.72 1.90
CA VAL A 172 1.53 -6.51 1.66
C VAL A 172 2.10 -6.03 2.99
N SER A 173 3.42 -5.99 3.17
CA SER A 173 4.02 -5.72 4.47
C SER A 173 5.27 -4.85 4.37
N GLY A 174 5.52 -4.05 5.41
CA GLY A 174 6.79 -3.36 5.60
C GLY A 174 7.97 -4.30 5.89
N ARG A 175 7.69 -5.51 6.40
CA ARG A 175 8.70 -6.54 6.69
C ARG A 175 9.30 -7.12 5.41
N CYS A 176 10.52 -7.64 5.47
CA CYS A 176 11.03 -8.45 4.36
C CYS A 176 10.14 -9.66 4.09
N ARG A 177 10.08 -10.04 2.80
CA ARG A 177 9.22 -11.10 2.29
C ARG A 177 9.41 -12.43 3.04
N ASP A 178 10.66 -12.82 3.29
CA ASP A 178 10.97 -14.08 3.97
C ASP A 178 10.49 -14.10 5.42
N LYS A 179 10.53 -12.96 6.11
CA LYS A 179 10.09 -12.85 7.50
C LYS A 179 8.57 -12.92 7.60
N VAL A 180 7.84 -12.15 6.80
CA VAL A 180 6.37 -12.22 6.78
C VAL A 180 5.89 -13.60 6.31
N TYR A 181 6.60 -14.23 5.37
CA TYR A 181 6.32 -15.61 4.98
C TYR A 181 6.48 -16.60 6.14
N LYS A 182 7.55 -16.50 6.93
CA LYS A 182 7.76 -17.34 8.14
C LYS A 182 6.64 -17.21 9.16
N PHE A 183 6.03 -16.02 9.27
CA PHE A 183 4.87 -15.83 10.12
C PHE A 183 3.59 -16.42 9.50
N VAL A 184 3.29 -16.14 8.24
CA VAL A 184 2.04 -16.50 7.57
C VAL A 184 1.98 -17.96 7.12
N ARG A 185 3.08 -18.50 6.59
CA ARG A 185 3.28 -19.91 6.15
C ARG A 185 2.16 -20.44 5.25
N LEU A 186 1.80 -19.67 4.22
CA LEU A 186 0.81 -20.03 3.20
C LEU A 186 1.47 -19.87 1.83
N ALA A 187 1.82 -20.97 1.18
CA ALA A 187 2.56 -20.94 -0.10
C ALA A 187 1.68 -20.52 -1.29
N GLU A 188 0.36 -20.52 -1.10
CA GLU A 188 -0.65 -20.17 -2.10
C GLU A 188 -0.89 -18.65 -2.28
N LEU A 189 -0.26 -17.82 -1.44
CA LEU A 189 -0.43 -16.36 -1.45
C LEU A 189 0.63 -15.65 -2.29
N TYR A 190 0.30 -14.44 -2.72
CA TYR A 190 1.28 -13.45 -3.15
C TYR A 190 1.88 -12.76 -1.92
N TYR A 191 3.16 -12.44 -1.98
CA TYR A 191 3.86 -11.72 -0.92
C TYR A 191 4.58 -10.51 -1.47
N ALA A 192 4.25 -9.34 -0.96
CA ALA A 192 4.89 -8.06 -1.22
C ALA A 192 5.55 -7.58 0.08
N GLY A 193 6.84 -7.87 0.23
CA GLY A 193 7.65 -7.43 1.36
C GLY A 193 8.31 -6.07 1.13
N SER A 194 8.91 -5.53 2.18
CA SER A 194 9.70 -4.30 2.14
C SER A 194 8.91 -3.11 1.61
N HIS A 195 7.67 -2.94 2.11
CA HIS A 195 6.71 -1.93 1.63
C HIS A 195 6.36 -2.12 0.14
N GLY A 196 6.41 -3.36 -0.33
CA GLY A 196 6.09 -3.73 -1.70
C GLY A 196 7.26 -3.72 -2.68
N MET A 197 8.50 -3.49 -2.23
CA MET A 197 9.69 -3.55 -3.09
C MET A 197 10.23 -4.97 -3.32
N ASP A 198 9.69 -5.99 -2.64
CA ASP A 198 10.02 -7.40 -2.89
C ASP A 198 8.75 -8.23 -3.09
N ILE A 199 8.29 -8.33 -4.33
CA ILE A 199 7.07 -9.05 -4.68
C ILE A 199 7.43 -10.44 -5.23
N LYS A 200 6.73 -11.46 -4.76
CA LYS A 200 6.74 -12.82 -5.32
C LYS A 200 5.34 -13.41 -5.34
N GLY A 201 4.98 -14.03 -6.45
CA GLY A 201 3.81 -14.88 -6.57
C GLY A 201 3.98 -16.25 -5.88
N PRO A 202 2.90 -17.05 -5.80
CA PRO A 202 2.93 -18.38 -5.20
C PRO A 202 3.84 -19.35 -5.98
N GLU A 203 4.57 -20.20 -5.27
CA GLU A 203 5.56 -21.13 -5.86
C GLU A 203 4.94 -22.36 -6.55
N LYS A 204 3.70 -22.72 -6.17
CA LYS A 204 2.94 -23.84 -6.74
C LYS A 204 1.56 -23.34 -7.11
N GLY A 205 1.10 -23.73 -8.30
CA GLY A 205 -0.15 -23.26 -8.90
C GLY A 205 -1.30 -23.17 -7.89
N SER A 206 -1.61 -21.94 -7.48
CA SER A 206 -2.94 -21.57 -7.02
C SER A 206 -3.93 -21.86 -8.15
N LYS A 207 -5.21 -22.09 -7.82
CA LYS A 207 -6.26 -22.25 -8.84
C LYS A 207 -6.28 -21.05 -9.80
N TYR A 208 -5.88 -19.87 -9.32
CA TYR A 208 -5.76 -18.64 -10.10
C TYR A 208 -4.46 -18.55 -10.94
N THR A 209 -3.43 -19.33 -10.62
CA THR A 209 -2.23 -19.45 -11.47
C THR A 209 -2.45 -20.41 -12.65
N LYS A 210 -3.50 -21.23 -12.65
CA LYS A 210 -3.84 -22.11 -13.79
C LYS A 210 -4.31 -21.35 -15.04
N ILE A 211 -4.77 -20.10 -14.88
CA ILE A 211 -5.11 -19.17 -15.97
C ILE A 211 -3.83 -18.73 -16.71
N ASN A 212 -2.68 -18.92 -16.07
CA ASN A 212 -1.35 -18.45 -16.46
C ASN A 212 -0.39 -19.64 -16.68
N GLN A 213 -0.87 -20.76 -17.25
CA GLN A 213 0.00 -21.86 -17.67
C GLN A 213 0.87 -21.41 -18.85
N GLY A 214 2.06 -20.86 -18.56
CA GLY A 214 3.03 -20.40 -19.54
C GLY A 214 3.70 -19.06 -19.21
N THR A 215 3.25 -18.34 -18.17
CA THR A 215 3.82 -17.04 -17.78
C THR A 215 4.94 -17.18 -16.75
N GLU A 216 5.97 -16.34 -16.91
CA GLU A 216 7.09 -16.19 -15.99
C GLU A 216 6.63 -16.00 -14.52
N PRO A 217 7.42 -16.45 -13.53
CA PRO A 217 7.10 -16.23 -12.13
C PRO A 217 6.91 -14.74 -11.83
N VAL A 218 5.80 -14.38 -11.20
CA VAL A 218 5.53 -13.00 -10.77
C VAL A 218 6.60 -12.58 -9.76
N ILE A 219 7.53 -11.74 -10.20
CA ILE A 219 8.61 -11.17 -9.39
C ILE A 219 8.71 -9.68 -9.71
N CYS A 220 8.77 -8.83 -8.67
CA CYS A 220 9.03 -7.40 -8.83
C CYS A 220 9.97 -6.92 -7.74
N GLN A 221 11.10 -6.33 -8.16
CA GLN A 221 12.12 -5.78 -7.26
C GLN A 221 12.65 -4.45 -7.81
N PRO A 222 11.84 -3.37 -7.76
CA PRO A 222 12.17 -2.09 -8.39
C PRO A 222 13.37 -1.38 -7.76
N ALA A 223 13.79 -1.82 -6.57
CA ALA A 223 14.91 -1.26 -5.81
C ALA A 223 16.16 -2.15 -5.82
N SER A 224 16.30 -3.11 -6.73
CA SER A 224 17.40 -4.09 -6.77
C SER A 224 18.79 -3.45 -6.73
N GLU A 225 18.98 -2.31 -7.38
CA GLU A 225 20.25 -1.56 -7.39
C GLU A 225 20.67 -1.01 -6.01
N PHE A 226 19.73 -0.88 -5.07
CA PHE A 226 19.99 -0.36 -3.73
C PHE A 226 20.44 -1.41 -2.72
N LEU A 227 20.38 -2.70 -3.05
CA LEU A 227 20.70 -3.78 -2.10
C LEU A 227 22.08 -3.61 -1.43
N PRO A 228 23.18 -3.33 -2.16
CA PRO A 228 24.48 -3.14 -1.52
C PRO A 228 24.50 -1.97 -0.54
N MET A 229 23.84 -0.85 -0.92
CA MET A 229 23.75 0.35 -0.07
C MET A 229 22.94 0.10 1.20
N ILE A 230 21.83 -0.65 1.10
CA ILE A 230 21.00 -1.02 2.26
C ILE A 230 21.79 -1.89 3.24
N ASP A 231 22.58 -2.84 2.73
CA ASP A 231 23.43 -3.70 3.58
C ASP A 231 24.54 -2.91 4.29
N GLU A 232 25.14 -1.91 3.62
CA GLU A 232 26.10 -0.99 4.26
C GLU A 232 25.46 -0.17 5.38
N VAL A 233 24.30 0.44 5.09
CA VAL A 233 23.55 1.26 6.06
C VAL A 233 23.13 0.42 7.26
N PHE A 234 22.68 -0.81 7.04
CA PHE A 234 22.34 -1.75 8.10
C PHE A 234 23.54 -1.98 9.04
N LYS A 235 24.73 -2.28 8.50
CA LYS A 235 25.95 -2.49 9.29
C LYS A 235 26.34 -1.25 10.08
N GLU A 236 26.29 -0.05 9.47
CA GLU A 236 26.62 1.19 10.16
C GLU A 236 25.62 1.51 11.28
N LEU A 237 24.33 1.33 11.05
CA LEU A 237 23.28 1.54 12.06
C LEU A 237 23.43 0.57 13.23
N VAL A 238 23.66 -0.72 12.97
CA VAL A 238 23.93 -1.72 14.02
C VAL A 238 25.11 -1.30 14.89
N ALA A 239 26.20 -0.81 14.29
CA ALA A 239 27.36 -0.35 15.03
C ALA A 239 27.03 0.90 15.88
N LYS A 240 26.32 1.88 15.33
CA LYS A 240 25.98 3.13 16.04
C LYS A 240 24.97 2.96 17.16
N THR A 241 23.99 2.05 17.01
CA THR A 241 22.95 1.85 18.04
C THR A 241 23.35 0.81 19.09
N LYS A 242 24.53 0.19 18.98
CA LYS A 242 25.00 -0.89 19.87
C LYS A 242 24.99 -0.49 21.35
N LEU A 243 25.27 0.77 21.66
CA LEU A 243 25.34 1.29 23.03
C LEU A 243 24.02 1.86 23.55
N THR A 244 22.92 1.75 22.78
CA THR A 244 21.60 2.23 23.19
C THR A 244 20.72 1.03 23.57
N PRO A 245 20.57 0.72 24.87
CA PRO A 245 19.75 -0.40 25.32
C PRO A 245 18.31 -0.31 24.79
N GLY A 246 17.79 -1.42 24.27
CA GLY A 246 16.44 -1.51 23.71
C GLY A 246 16.31 -1.08 22.25
N ALA A 247 17.34 -0.49 21.64
CA ALA A 247 17.34 -0.20 20.21
C ALA A 247 17.62 -1.48 19.41
N LYS A 248 16.82 -1.74 18.38
CA LYS A 248 16.98 -2.92 17.52
C LYS A 248 16.98 -2.50 16.06
N VAL A 249 18.03 -2.86 15.33
CA VAL A 249 18.15 -2.62 13.89
C VAL A 249 17.78 -3.89 13.15
N GLU A 250 16.91 -3.77 12.16
CA GLU A 250 16.38 -4.87 11.36
C GLU A 250 16.66 -4.62 9.87
N ASN A 251 17.25 -5.61 9.20
CA ASN A 251 17.39 -5.60 7.74
C ASN A 251 16.12 -6.18 7.10
N ASN A 252 15.38 -5.32 6.42
CA ASN A 252 14.17 -5.66 5.69
C ASN A 252 14.43 -5.82 4.18
N LYS A 253 15.66 -6.21 3.77
CA LYS A 253 16.16 -6.41 2.40
C LYS A 253 16.27 -5.13 1.58
N PHE A 254 15.16 -4.43 1.33
CA PHE A 254 15.15 -3.13 0.63
C PHE A 254 14.98 -1.94 1.59
N CYS A 255 14.83 -2.21 2.89
CA CYS A 255 14.71 -1.18 3.93
C CYS A 255 15.55 -1.57 5.13
N VAL A 256 15.91 -0.57 5.95
CA VAL A 256 16.42 -0.80 7.32
C VAL A 256 15.47 -0.16 8.31
N SER A 257 15.10 -0.90 9.35
CA SER A 257 14.21 -0.41 10.40
C SER A 257 14.97 -0.33 11.73
N VAL A 258 14.92 0.83 12.38
CA VAL A 258 15.47 1.04 13.72
C VAL A 258 14.31 1.18 14.69
N HIS A 259 14.05 0.10 15.43
CA HIS A 259 13.02 0.04 16.45
C HIS A 259 13.54 0.69 17.73
N PHE A 260 12.77 1.64 18.26
CA PHE A 260 13.10 2.35 19.51
C PHE A 260 12.02 2.17 20.58
N ARG A 261 11.12 1.21 20.37
CA ARG A 261 9.99 0.95 21.28
C ARG A 261 10.42 0.57 22.70
N CYS A 262 11.50 -0.20 22.82
CA CYS A 262 12.07 -0.62 24.10
C CYS A 262 13.18 0.32 24.59
N VAL A 263 13.39 1.46 23.92
CA VAL A 263 14.36 2.48 24.33
C VAL A 263 13.68 3.45 25.29
N GLU A 264 14.38 3.80 26.37
CA GLU A 264 13.93 4.86 27.29
C GLU A 264 13.69 6.17 26.53
N GLU A 265 12.54 6.83 26.78
CA GLU A 265 12.12 8.03 26.04
C GLU A 265 13.17 9.14 26.00
N LYS A 266 13.90 9.33 27.10
CA LYS A 266 14.99 10.31 27.21
C LYS A 266 16.14 10.09 26.22
N LYS A 267 16.28 8.87 25.67
CA LYS A 267 17.29 8.49 24.68
C LYS A 267 16.75 8.42 23.25
N TRP A 268 15.49 8.76 23.00
CA TRP A 268 14.92 8.73 21.64
C TRP A 268 15.63 9.72 20.70
N SER A 269 16.04 10.88 21.22
CA SER A 269 16.84 11.86 20.49
C SER A 269 18.18 11.29 20.05
N GLU A 270 18.86 10.54 20.92
CA GLU A 270 20.14 9.89 20.60
C GLU A 270 19.99 8.88 19.46
N VAL A 271 18.93 8.06 19.47
CA VAL A 271 18.62 7.13 18.37
C VAL A 271 18.37 7.88 17.07
N ALA A 272 17.56 8.93 17.14
CA ALA A 272 17.18 9.71 15.97
C ALA A 272 18.38 10.44 15.33
N GLU A 273 19.27 10.99 16.15
CA GLU A 273 20.52 11.61 15.70
C GLU A 273 21.52 10.58 15.16
N ALA A 274 21.61 9.39 15.76
CA ALA A 274 22.43 8.31 15.22
C ALA A 274 21.97 7.91 13.81
N VAL A 275 20.66 7.75 13.61
CA VAL A 275 20.06 7.43 12.30
C VAL A 275 20.33 8.56 11.28
N LYS A 276 20.06 9.82 11.64
CA LYS A 276 20.34 10.97 10.77
C LYS A 276 21.82 11.07 10.39
N SER A 277 22.71 10.82 11.34
CA SER A 277 24.16 10.87 11.13
C SER A 277 24.61 9.85 10.06
N VAL A 278 24.04 8.64 10.05
CA VAL A 278 24.27 7.68 8.95
C VAL A 278 23.69 8.21 7.65
N LEU A 279 22.42 8.63 7.67
CA LEU A 279 21.69 9.00 6.46
C LEU A 279 22.31 10.17 5.68
N LYS A 280 23.03 11.08 6.35
CA LYS A 280 23.78 12.18 5.70
C LYS A 280 24.75 11.70 4.62
N LYS A 281 25.27 10.47 4.73
CA LYS A 281 26.17 9.87 3.74
C LYS A 281 25.45 9.26 2.53
N TYR A 282 24.13 9.07 2.64
CA TYR A 282 23.33 8.30 1.69
C TYR A 282 22.14 9.14 1.17
N PRO A 283 22.37 10.14 0.32
CA PRO A 283 21.32 11.08 -0.14
C PRO A 283 20.24 10.41 -1.00
N LYS A 284 20.49 9.22 -1.52
CA LYS A 284 19.50 8.43 -2.27
C LYS A 284 18.54 7.63 -1.37
N LEU A 285 18.67 7.76 -0.05
CA LEU A 285 17.78 7.16 0.93
C LEU A 285 16.98 8.25 1.64
N ARG A 286 15.78 7.89 2.07
CA ARG A 286 14.89 8.72 2.86
C ARG A 286 14.56 8.06 4.19
N LEU A 287 14.29 8.90 5.18
CA LEU A 287 13.83 8.49 6.50
C LEU A 287 12.32 8.68 6.59
N SER A 288 11.64 7.64 7.04
CA SER A 288 10.21 7.64 7.35
C SER A 288 10.00 7.21 8.80
N GLN A 289 8.89 7.63 9.39
CA GLN A 289 8.54 7.28 10.76
C GLN A 289 7.30 6.39 10.77
N GLY A 290 7.42 5.26 11.46
CA GLY A 290 6.31 4.37 11.77
C GLY A 290 6.04 4.30 13.27
N ARG A 291 5.27 3.31 13.70
CA ARG A 291 4.86 3.17 15.10
C ARG A 291 5.99 2.71 16.02
N LYS A 292 6.74 3.68 16.57
CA LYS A 292 7.97 3.49 17.36
C LYS A 292 9.11 2.81 16.57
N VAL A 293 9.19 3.14 15.28
CA VAL A 293 10.23 2.67 14.37
C VAL A 293 10.64 3.79 13.41
N LEU A 294 11.94 3.89 13.14
CA LEU A 294 12.52 4.75 12.12
C LEU A 294 12.88 3.87 10.92
N GLU A 295 12.34 4.16 9.74
CA GLU A 295 12.51 3.33 8.55
C GLU A 295 13.29 4.07 7.47
N ILE A 296 14.40 3.48 7.07
CA ILE A 296 15.28 3.96 6.01
C ILE A 296 14.94 3.19 4.74
N ARG A 297 14.60 3.94 3.67
CA ARG A 297 14.15 3.37 2.40
C ARG A 297 14.80 4.08 1.21
N PRO A 298 14.96 3.43 0.05
CA PRO A 298 15.33 4.10 -1.20
C PRO A 298 14.36 5.23 -1.57
N THR A 299 14.90 6.32 -2.10
CA THR A 299 14.14 7.43 -2.66
C THR A 299 13.72 7.10 -4.09
N ILE A 300 12.77 6.18 -4.21
CA ILE A 300 12.13 5.80 -5.47
C ILE A 300 10.63 6.07 -5.38
N LYS A 301 9.97 6.26 -6.53
CA LYS A 301 8.51 6.44 -6.62
C LYS A 301 7.80 5.09 -6.50
N TRP A 302 7.91 4.47 -5.33
CA TRP A 302 7.30 3.18 -4.99
C TRP A 302 6.76 3.19 -3.56
N ASP A 303 5.56 2.65 -3.41
CA ASP A 303 4.79 2.55 -2.17
C ASP A 303 3.85 1.32 -2.22
N LYS A 304 3.05 1.11 -1.16
CA LYS A 304 2.10 -0.01 -1.11
C LYS A 304 0.99 0.11 -2.18
N GLY A 305 0.65 1.33 -2.61
CA GLY A 305 -0.26 1.58 -3.72
C GLY A 305 0.31 1.09 -5.06
N LYS A 306 1.58 1.40 -5.35
CA LYS A 306 2.29 0.87 -6.53
C LYS A 306 2.41 -0.65 -6.51
N ALA A 307 2.64 -1.24 -5.34
CA ALA A 307 2.63 -2.69 -5.20
C ALA A 307 1.26 -3.31 -5.49
N LEU A 308 0.17 -2.66 -5.04
CA LEU A 308 -1.20 -3.07 -5.37
C LEU A 308 -1.47 -2.98 -6.88
N GLU A 309 -1.08 -1.89 -7.54
CA GLU A 309 -1.22 -1.74 -9.00
C GLU A 309 -0.49 -2.86 -9.75
N PHE A 310 0.79 -3.09 -9.42
CA PHE A 310 1.59 -4.16 -10.03
C PHE A 310 0.96 -5.54 -9.85
N LEU A 311 0.44 -5.83 -8.64
CA LEU A 311 -0.20 -7.12 -8.36
C LEU A 311 -1.52 -7.28 -9.13
N LEU A 312 -2.32 -6.21 -9.25
CA LEU A 312 -3.54 -6.23 -10.08
C LEU A 312 -3.22 -6.50 -11.55
N GLU A 313 -2.17 -5.87 -12.09
CA GLU A 313 -1.69 -6.13 -13.45
C GLU A 313 -1.22 -7.59 -13.61
N SER A 314 -0.41 -8.08 -12.67
CA SER A 314 0.20 -9.42 -12.70
C SER A 314 -0.81 -10.56 -12.55
N LEU A 315 -1.93 -10.32 -11.87
CA LEU A 315 -2.97 -11.32 -11.60
C LEU A 315 -3.86 -11.64 -12.82
N GLY A 316 -3.52 -11.13 -14.02
CA GLY A 316 -4.25 -11.44 -15.25
C GLY A 316 -5.48 -10.57 -15.48
N VAL A 317 -5.54 -9.42 -14.83
CA VAL A 317 -6.56 -8.37 -15.10
C VAL A 317 -6.13 -7.47 -16.28
N GLY A 318 -5.08 -7.86 -17.00
CA GLY A 318 -4.34 -6.95 -17.88
C GLY A 318 -3.63 -7.61 -19.06
N VAL A 319 -4.27 -8.49 -19.83
CA VAL A 319 -4.02 -8.51 -21.29
C VAL A 319 -4.70 -7.28 -21.95
N VAL A 320 -5.65 -6.66 -21.25
CA VAL A 320 -6.38 -5.47 -21.72
C VAL A 320 -5.64 -4.16 -21.40
N PHE A 321 -4.75 -4.14 -20.39
CA PHE A 321 -4.17 -2.88 -19.87
C PHE A 321 -3.07 -2.26 -20.75
N LEU A 322 -2.41 -3.05 -21.62
CA LEU A 322 -1.35 -2.56 -22.51
C LEU A 322 -1.78 -2.42 -23.98
N ILE A 323 -2.90 -3.03 -24.40
CA ILE A 323 -3.35 -3.01 -25.81
C ILE A 323 -4.50 -2.01 -26.03
N ALA A 324 -5.29 -1.70 -25.01
CA ALA A 324 -6.34 -0.68 -25.09
C ALA A 324 -5.96 0.49 -24.17
N GLY A 325 -5.62 1.64 -24.75
CA GLY A 325 -5.40 2.86 -23.99
C GLY A 325 -6.58 3.13 -23.05
N PHE A 326 -6.27 3.31 -21.77
CA PHE A 326 -7.14 3.80 -20.69
C PHE A 326 -8.44 3.02 -20.38
N ALA A 327 -8.50 2.60 -19.11
CA ALA A 327 -9.69 2.48 -18.27
C ALA A 327 -10.65 1.30 -18.52
N ASN A 328 -11.13 0.73 -17.42
CA ASN A 328 -12.25 -0.22 -17.33
C ASN A 328 -11.98 -1.69 -17.63
N CYS A 329 -11.08 -2.30 -16.85
CA CYS A 329 -11.36 -3.66 -16.42
C CYS A 329 -12.28 -3.58 -15.18
N THR A 330 -13.58 -3.34 -15.40
CA THR A 330 -14.61 -3.30 -14.34
C THR A 330 -14.82 -4.64 -13.65
N ASP A 331 -14.16 -5.68 -14.15
CA ASP A 331 -14.37 -7.07 -13.77
C ASP A 331 -13.60 -7.45 -12.50
N VAL A 332 -12.83 -6.54 -11.91
CA VAL A 332 -12.10 -6.80 -10.67
C VAL A 332 -12.48 -5.84 -9.56
N PHE A 333 -12.59 -6.41 -8.37
CA PHE A 333 -12.98 -5.69 -7.17
C PHE A 333 -11.92 -5.87 -6.07
N PRO A 334 -10.89 -5.00 -6.03
CA PRO A 334 -9.86 -5.09 -5.01
C PRO A 334 -10.38 -4.67 -3.63
N VAL A 335 -10.04 -5.45 -2.61
CA VAL A 335 -10.30 -5.09 -1.21
C VAL A 335 -8.96 -5.07 -0.49
N TYR A 336 -8.59 -3.90 0.03
CA TYR A 336 -7.37 -3.73 0.83
C TYR A 336 -7.74 -3.54 2.30
N ILE A 337 -7.10 -4.29 3.19
CA ILE A 337 -7.25 -4.16 4.65
C ILE A 337 -5.91 -3.77 5.26
N GLY A 338 -5.88 -2.66 5.98
CA GLY A 338 -4.66 -2.09 6.55
C GLY A 338 -4.93 -1.22 7.79
N ASP A 339 -3.91 -0.93 8.58
CA ASP A 339 -4.06 -0.25 9.87
C ASP A 339 -3.24 1.05 9.97
N ASP A 340 -2.22 1.22 9.14
CA ASP A 340 -1.21 2.27 9.28
C ASP A 340 -1.17 3.28 8.13
N ARG A 341 -0.29 4.27 8.27
CA ARG A 341 -0.15 5.36 7.31
C ARG A 341 0.33 4.88 5.93
N THR A 342 1.07 3.78 5.86
CA THR A 342 1.56 3.25 4.58
C THR A 342 0.45 2.57 3.79
N ASP A 343 -0.61 2.10 4.46
CA ASP A 343 -1.78 1.54 3.80
C ASP A 343 -2.64 2.62 3.13
N GLU A 344 -2.52 3.89 3.54
CA GLU A 344 -3.19 5.03 2.88
C GLU A 344 -2.78 5.18 1.41
N ASP A 345 -1.55 4.80 1.06
CA ASP A 345 -1.09 4.80 -0.33
C ASP A 345 -1.94 3.83 -1.17
N ALA A 346 -2.30 2.67 -0.62
CA ALA A 346 -3.16 1.70 -1.29
C ALA A 346 -4.64 2.15 -1.28
N PHE A 347 -5.13 2.68 -0.15
CA PHE A 347 -6.51 3.20 -0.08
C PHE A 347 -6.75 4.34 -1.07
N LYS A 348 -5.78 5.24 -1.22
CA LYS A 348 -5.83 6.32 -2.19
C LYS A 348 -5.97 5.79 -3.62
N VAL A 349 -5.16 4.80 -4.01
CA VAL A 349 -5.26 4.15 -5.34
C VAL A 349 -6.66 3.57 -5.56
N LEU A 350 -7.24 2.89 -4.56
CA LEU A 350 -8.58 2.31 -4.69
C LEU A 350 -9.67 3.38 -4.82
N LYS A 351 -9.56 4.46 -4.05
CA LYS A 351 -10.48 5.60 -4.10
C LYS A 351 -10.43 6.31 -5.45
N GLU A 352 -9.24 6.57 -5.99
CA GLU A 352 -9.04 7.20 -7.29
C GLU A 352 -9.51 6.34 -8.46
N ARG A 353 -9.44 5.01 -8.32
CA ARG A 353 -9.94 4.05 -9.32
C ARG A 353 -11.46 3.90 -9.30
N GLU A 354 -12.14 4.31 -8.22
CA GLU A 354 -13.57 4.07 -7.97
C GLU A 354 -13.98 2.59 -8.12
N GLN A 355 -13.03 1.68 -7.91
CA GLN A 355 -13.19 0.24 -8.11
C GLN A 355 -12.54 -0.50 -6.94
N GLY A 356 -13.38 -1.08 -6.09
CA GLY A 356 -12.95 -1.72 -4.85
C GLY A 356 -12.90 -0.76 -3.66
N PHE A 357 -12.50 -1.27 -2.48
CA PHE A 357 -12.54 -0.50 -1.24
C PHE A 357 -11.34 -0.76 -0.33
N GLY A 358 -10.92 0.30 0.36
CA GLY A 358 -10.03 0.24 1.51
C GLY A 358 -10.81 0.04 2.81
N ILE A 359 -10.28 -0.80 3.70
CA ILE A 359 -10.81 -1.03 5.04
C ILE A 359 -9.72 -0.71 6.07
N LEU A 360 -9.94 0.33 6.87
CA LEU A 360 -9.04 0.74 7.94
C LEU A 360 -9.27 -0.10 9.20
N VAL A 361 -8.22 -0.71 9.74
CA VAL A 361 -8.24 -1.35 11.06
C VAL A 361 -7.82 -0.33 12.12
N SER A 362 -8.77 0.18 12.90
CA SER A 362 -8.50 1.15 13.96
C SER A 362 -9.64 1.23 14.97
N LYS A 363 -9.28 1.30 16.25
CA LYS A 363 -10.21 1.63 17.35
C LYS A 363 -10.54 3.12 17.45
N VAL A 364 -9.64 3.94 16.92
CA VAL A 364 -9.72 5.40 17.02
C VAL A 364 -9.99 5.97 15.65
N PRO A 365 -10.85 7.01 15.53
CA PRO A 365 -11.00 7.76 14.30
C PRO A 365 -9.65 8.28 13.80
N LYS A 366 -9.42 8.17 12.50
CA LYS A 366 -8.22 8.68 11.82
C LYS A 366 -8.65 9.29 10.50
N GLU A 367 -7.91 10.30 10.04
CA GLU A 367 -7.99 10.73 8.65
C GLU A 367 -7.52 9.58 7.75
N THR A 368 -8.31 9.25 6.74
CA THR A 368 -8.08 8.07 5.90
C THR A 368 -8.82 8.17 4.57
N ASN A 369 -8.27 7.51 3.56
CA ASN A 369 -8.92 7.27 2.26
C ASN A 369 -9.71 5.95 2.22
N ALA A 370 -9.70 5.16 3.30
CA ALA A 370 -10.52 3.97 3.42
C ALA A 370 -12.01 4.29 3.35
N SER A 371 -12.80 3.38 2.79
CA SER A 371 -14.25 3.51 2.67
C SER A 371 -14.98 2.94 3.88
N TYR A 372 -14.37 1.97 4.56
CA TYR A 372 -14.94 1.30 5.73
C TYR A 372 -13.89 1.14 6.83
N SER A 373 -14.33 0.78 8.03
CA SER A 373 -13.45 0.45 9.15
C SER A 373 -13.76 -0.89 9.81
N LEU A 374 -12.75 -1.43 10.49
CA LEU A 374 -12.83 -2.53 11.45
C LEU A 374 -12.14 -2.08 12.73
N GLN A 375 -12.65 -2.45 13.90
CA GLN A 375 -12.11 -1.95 15.17
C GLN A 375 -10.81 -2.67 15.57
N GLU A 376 -10.69 -3.96 15.25
CA GLU A 376 -9.55 -4.78 15.68
C GLU A 376 -9.18 -5.88 14.66
N PRO A 377 -7.91 -6.38 14.70
CA PRO A 377 -7.47 -7.54 13.93
C PRO A 377 -8.37 -8.77 14.07
N THR A 378 -8.98 -8.97 15.24
CA THR A 378 -9.89 -10.09 15.50
C THR A 378 -11.17 -9.99 14.67
N GLN A 379 -11.61 -8.78 14.32
CA GLN A 379 -12.76 -8.54 13.43
C GLN A 379 -12.38 -8.67 11.95
N ALA A 380 -11.10 -8.55 11.60
CA ALA A 380 -10.58 -8.99 10.30
C ALA A 380 -10.67 -10.53 10.12
N SER A 381 -11.31 -11.25 11.05
CA SER A 381 -11.83 -12.59 10.81
C SER A 381 -12.91 -12.52 9.74
N LEU A 382 -12.47 -12.47 8.48
CA LEU A 382 -13.25 -12.52 7.24
C LEU A 382 -14.20 -13.74 7.13
N GLN A 383 -14.25 -14.62 8.14
CA GLN A 383 -15.22 -15.72 8.24
C GLN A 383 -16.67 -15.25 8.24
N ASN A 384 -16.95 -14.03 8.70
CA ASN A 384 -18.29 -13.43 8.60
C ASN A 384 -18.49 -12.68 7.27
N ILE A 385 -17.41 -12.12 6.71
CA ILE A 385 -17.41 -11.36 5.44
C ILE A 385 -17.43 -12.30 4.22
N PHE A 386 -17.12 -13.59 4.32
CA PHE A 386 -17.23 -14.48 3.15
C PHE A 386 -17.79 -15.85 3.52
N HIS A 387 -18.62 -15.93 4.58
CA HIS A 387 -19.18 -17.20 5.05
C HIS A 387 -19.98 -17.94 3.97
N ASN A 388 -20.58 -17.19 3.04
CA ASN A 388 -21.46 -17.69 2.00
C ASN A 388 -20.75 -18.04 0.69
N TYR A 389 -19.41 -18.07 0.68
CA TYR A 389 -18.59 -18.41 -0.50
C TYR A 389 -17.65 -19.60 -0.26
#